data_AF-A0A0S8A0H0-F1
#
_entry.id   AF-A0A0S8A0H0-F1
#
_cell.length_a   1.000
_cell.length_b   1.000
_cell.length_c   1.000
_cell.angle_alpha   90.00
_cell.angle_beta   90.00
_cell.angle_gamma   90.00
#
_symmetry.space_group_name_H-M   'P 1'
#
loop_
_entity.id
_entity.type
_entity.pdbx_description
1 polymer ?
#
loop_
_entity_poly.entity_id
_entity_poly.type
_entity_poly.pdbx_seq_one_letter_code
_entity_poly.pdbx_strand_id
1 'polypeptide(L)'
;MKSLAYLFKQWRTVRRNQGQVLSMNERNLHYVYPHNQRSDYPVADNKLLTKDIVRELGVPTPQTFFAYSYFYELRNLQADLQQYTDFVIKPASGSGGGGIIVIAGRQGDCWTSVGGTLYTLQDLRKHITDIIFGVYSFGLHDQAIIESRVVQHSEIDLLSPFGLADVRLILCRHEPVLAMMRLAYTHRRYPTSLIQRRNSTNSSGYGSTVAESANPLLERYSTNR
;
A
#
# COMPACT_ATOMS: atom_id res chain seq x y z
N MET A 1 -18.27 -19.05 27.37
CA MET A 1 -16.83 -19.36 27.41
C MET A 1 -16.53 -20.44 26.36
N LYS A 2 -15.48 -20.29 25.54
CA LYS A 2 -15.10 -21.32 24.55
C LYS A 2 -14.50 -22.53 25.28
N SER A 3 -14.88 -23.75 24.89
CA SER A 3 -14.40 -24.97 25.57
C SER A 3 -12.90 -25.20 25.34
N LEU A 4 -12.22 -25.83 26.30
CA LEU A 4 -10.79 -26.16 26.19
C LEU A 4 -10.49 -27.00 24.93
N ALA A 5 -11.41 -27.92 24.58
CA ALA A 5 -11.32 -28.75 23.39
C ALA A 5 -11.40 -27.92 22.08
N TYR A 6 -12.22 -26.87 22.06
CA TYR A 6 -12.27 -25.93 20.92
C TYR A 6 -10.95 -25.18 20.77
N LEU A 7 -10.38 -24.66 21.86
CA LEU A 7 -9.08 -23.98 21.85
C LEU A 7 -7.96 -24.92 21.38
N PHE A 8 -7.97 -26.17 21.84
CA PHE A 8 -6.97 -27.16 21.45
C PHE A 8 -7.06 -27.55 19.97
N LYS A 9 -8.28 -27.66 19.43
CA LYS A 9 -8.52 -27.88 18.00
C LYS A 9 -8.03 -26.70 17.16
N GLN A 10 -8.33 -25.47 17.58
CA GLN A 10 -7.85 -24.25 16.91
C GLN A 10 -6.31 -24.18 16.92
N TRP A 11 -5.68 -24.45 18.06
CA TRP A 11 -4.21 -24.47 18.17
C TRP A 11 -3.57 -25.49 17.23
N ARG A 12 -4.11 -26.72 17.16
CA ARG A 12 -3.61 -27.74 16.21
C ARG A 12 -3.74 -27.31 14.75
N THR A 13 -4.84 -26.66 14.38
CA THR A 13 -5.05 -26.14 13.02
C THR A 13 -4.05 -25.04 12.69
N VAL A 14 -3.87 -24.06 13.58
CA VAL A 14 -2.88 -22.99 13.40
C VAL A 14 -1.48 -23.60 13.24
N ARG A 15 -1.09 -24.53 14.13
CA ARG A 15 0.21 -25.19 14.07
C ARG A 15 0.44 -25.95 12.77
N ARG A 16 -0.58 -26.63 12.23
CA ARG A 16 -0.50 -27.33 10.94
C ARG A 16 -0.29 -26.37 9.77
N ASN A 17 -0.88 -25.18 9.84
CA ASN A 17 -0.83 -24.19 8.75
C ASN A 17 0.34 -23.20 8.88
N GLN A 18 1.11 -23.23 9.98
CA GLN A 18 2.24 -22.32 10.22
C GLN A 18 3.29 -22.35 9.09
N GLY A 19 3.55 -23.51 8.48
CA GLY A 19 4.51 -23.61 7.36
C GLY A 19 4.02 -22.98 6.04
N GLN A 20 2.73 -22.67 5.93
CA GLN A 20 2.10 -22.10 4.73
C GLN A 20 1.89 -20.58 4.83
N VAL A 21 2.04 -20.01 6.03
CA VAL A 21 1.80 -18.59 6.31
C VAL A 21 3.11 -17.93 6.71
N LEU A 22 3.60 -17.00 5.89
CA LEU A 22 4.77 -16.21 6.25
C LEU A 22 4.35 -15.05 7.14
N SER A 23 4.61 -15.18 8.45
CA SER A 23 4.33 -14.12 9.41
C SER A 23 5.28 -12.93 9.25
N MET A 24 4.92 -11.77 9.80
CA MET A 24 5.77 -10.57 9.74
C MET A 24 7.12 -10.78 10.44
N ASN A 25 7.13 -11.47 11.58
CA ASN A 25 8.36 -11.76 12.31
C ASN A 25 9.22 -12.76 11.54
N GLU A 26 8.62 -13.81 11.01
CA GLU A 26 9.32 -14.81 10.20
C GLU A 26 9.96 -14.17 8.97
N ARG A 27 9.20 -13.34 8.25
CA ARG A 27 9.70 -12.54 7.13
C ARG A 27 10.89 -11.68 7.55
N ASN A 28 10.74 -10.88 8.60
CA ASN A 28 11.75 -9.90 8.97
C ASN A 28 13.03 -10.58 9.47
N LEU A 29 12.90 -11.57 10.36
CA LEU A 29 14.05 -12.24 10.98
C LEU A 29 14.80 -13.17 10.04
N HIS A 30 14.12 -13.83 9.08
CA HIS A 30 14.77 -14.82 8.21
C HIS A 30 15.03 -14.34 6.79
N TYR A 31 14.26 -13.38 6.27
CA TYR A 31 14.38 -12.94 4.87
C TYR A 31 14.90 -11.51 4.72
N VAL A 32 14.46 -10.58 5.59
CA VAL A 32 14.83 -9.16 5.45
C VAL A 32 16.16 -8.87 6.15
N TYR A 33 16.21 -9.01 7.48
CA TYR A 33 17.35 -8.54 8.28
C TYR A 33 18.67 -9.26 7.98
N PRO A 34 18.70 -10.59 7.72
CA PRO A 34 19.96 -11.28 7.41
C PRO A 34 20.50 -11.01 6.00
N HIS A 35 19.71 -10.42 5.11
CA HIS A 35 20.03 -10.32 3.69
C HIS A 35 20.08 -8.88 3.17
N ASN A 36 19.82 -7.88 4.00
CA ASN A 36 19.91 -6.46 3.65
C ASN A 36 20.90 -5.78 4.59
N GLN A 37 21.90 -5.09 4.04
CA GLN A 37 22.85 -4.35 4.88
C GLN A 37 22.14 -3.14 5.48
N ARG A 38 22.48 -2.81 6.74
CA ARG A 38 21.85 -1.67 7.43
C ARG A 38 22.13 -0.33 6.74
N SER A 39 23.24 -0.23 6.02
CA SER A 39 23.58 0.93 5.19
C SER A 39 22.57 1.20 4.07
N ASP A 40 21.81 0.20 3.64
CA ASP A 40 20.93 0.30 2.48
C ASP A 40 19.51 0.72 2.88
N TYR A 41 19.20 0.69 4.18
CA TYR A 41 17.86 1.01 4.71
C TYR A 41 17.44 2.46 4.42
N PRO A 42 18.31 3.48 4.55
CA PRO A 42 17.96 4.86 4.21
C PRO A 42 17.48 5.03 2.76
N VAL A 43 17.99 4.22 1.82
CA VAL A 43 17.55 4.24 0.43
C VAL A 43 16.10 3.79 0.32
N ALA A 44 15.74 2.70 1.00
CA ALA A 44 14.38 2.13 1.01
C ALA A 44 13.37 2.97 1.82
N ASP A 45 13.83 3.61 2.89
CA ASP A 45 12.98 4.41 3.79
C ASP A 45 12.62 5.78 3.18
N ASN A 46 13.43 6.29 2.26
CA ASN A 46 13.17 7.54 1.54
C ASN A 46 12.56 7.27 0.16
N LYS A 47 11.31 7.70 -0.03
CA LYS A 47 10.55 7.50 -1.28
C LYS A 47 11.16 8.23 -2.48
N LEU A 48 11.82 9.36 -2.30
CA LEU A 48 12.47 10.08 -3.40
C LEU A 48 13.70 9.31 -3.89
N LEU A 49 14.58 8.90 -2.98
CA LEU A 49 15.78 8.12 -3.31
C LEU A 49 15.43 6.79 -3.97
N THR A 50 14.48 6.04 -3.39
CA THR A 50 13.99 4.80 -4.00
C THR A 50 13.45 5.06 -5.40
N LYS A 51 12.65 6.12 -5.57
CA LYS A 51 12.02 6.42 -6.85
C LYS A 51 13.04 6.73 -7.94
N ASP A 52 14.07 7.50 -7.64
CA ASP A 52 15.09 7.86 -8.62
C ASP A 52 15.83 6.61 -9.12
N ILE A 53 16.23 5.72 -8.22
CA ILE A 53 16.88 4.44 -8.57
C ILE A 53 15.98 3.57 -9.45
N VAL A 54 14.72 3.36 -9.06
CA VAL A 54 13.84 2.47 -9.84
C VAL A 54 13.43 3.09 -11.17
N ARG A 55 13.35 4.43 -11.26
CA ARG A 55 13.08 5.14 -12.51
C ARG A 55 14.23 4.99 -13.50
N GLU A 56 15.48 5.08 -13.03
CA GLU A 56 16.67 4.81 -13.86
C GLU A 56 16.67 3.39 -14.44
N LEU A 57 16.09 2.43 -13.70
CA LEU A 57 15.89 1.04 -14.13
C LEU A 57 14.64 0.82 -15.01
N GLY A 58 13.90 1.88 -15.35
CA GLY A 58 12.72 1.81 -16.21
C GLY A 58 11.45 1.31 -15.50
N VAL A 59 11.41 1.27 -14.17
CA VAL A 59 10.21 0.89 -13.42
C VAL A 59 9.21 2.04 -13.41
N PRO A 60 7.95 1.81 -13.84
CA PRO A 60 6.91 2.84 -13.79
C PRO A 60 6.67 3.32 -12.36
N THR A 61 6.70 4.64 -12.16
CA THR A 61 6.42 5.26 -10.87
C THR A 61 5.50 6.47 -11.05
N PRO A 62 4.68 6.83 -10.04
CA PRO A 62 3.88 8.04 -10.10
C PRO A 62 4.77 9.26 -10.33
N GLN A 63 4.33 10.17 -11.20
CA GLN A 63 5.05 11.40 -11.49
C GLN A 63 5.10 12.26 -10.23
N THR A 64 6.30 12.67 -9.84
CA THR A 64 6.48 13.68 -8.79
C THR A 64 6.35 15.05 -9.44
N PHE A 65 5.40 15.86 -8.97
CA PHE A 65 5.23 17.24 -9.41
C PHE A 65 6.16 18.16 -8.63
N PHE A 66 6.18 18.01 -7.30
CA PHE A 66 7.01 18.82 -6.41
C PHE A 66 7.51 18.01 -5.22
N ALA A 67 8.66 18.42 -4.70
CA ALA A 67 9.16 17.99 -3.40
C ALA A 67 9.62 19.24 -2.64
N TYR A 68 9.07 19.47 -1.45
CA TYR A 68 9.41 20.58 -0.59
C TYR A 68 10.18 20.08 0.63
N SER A 69 11.33 20.69 0.87
CA SER A 69 12.22 20.39 2.00
C SER A 69 12.19 21.51 3.04
N TYR A 70 11.80 22.71 2.65
CA TYR A 70 11.87 23.90 3.49
C TYR A 70 10.62 24.78 3.36
N PHE A 71 10.25 25.42 4.47
CA PHE A 71 9.06 26.28 4.53
C PHE A 71 9.08 27.44 3.53
N TYR A 72 10.24 28.03 3.24
CA TYR A 72 10.35 29.16 2.32
C TYR A 72 9.98 28.81 0.87
N GLU A 73 10.06 27.53 0.50
CA GLU A 73 9.69 27.05 -0.84
C GLU A 73 8.17 27.14 -1.08
N LEU A 74 7.38 27.14 0.00
CA LEU A 74 5.91 27.22 -0.04
C LEU A 74 5.37 28.61 -0.41
N ARG A 75 6.26 29.58 -0.67
CA ARG A 75 5.90 30.92 -1.16
C ARG A 75 5.10 30.85 -2.48
N ASN A 76 5.43 29.89 -3.34
CA ASN A 76 4.81 29.71 -4.66
C ASN A 76 3.75 28.60 -4.69
N LEU A 77 3.43 27.99 -3.54
CA LEU A 77 2.57 26.80 -3.45
C LEU A 77 1.24 26.95 -4.19
N GLN A 78 0.66 28.16 -4.19
CA GLN A 78 -0.58 28.40 -4.91
C GLN A 78 -0.44 28.19 -6.42
N ALA A 79 0.58 28.80 -7.03
CA ALA A 79 0.84 28.65 -8.45
C ALA A 79 1.20 27.20 -8.80
N ASP A 80 1.99 26.56 -7.93
CA ASP A 80 2.40 25.17 -8.07
C ASP A 80 1.18 24.22 -8.12
N LEU A 81 0.21 24.43 -7.23
CA LEU A 81 -0.98 23.56 -7.11
C LEU A 81 -2.13 23.91 -8.05
N GLN A 82 -2.26 25.17 -8.49
CA GLN A 82 -3.41 25.61 -9.28
C GLN A 82 -3.57 24.89 -10.62
N GLN A 83 -2.49 24.36 -11.18
CA GLN A 83 -2.52 23.57 -12.40
C GLN A 83 -3.04 22.13 -12.21
N TYR A 84 -3.21 21.67 -10.96
CA TYR A 84 -3.63 20.31 -10.64
C TYR A 84 -4.97 20.27 -9.92
N THR A 85 -5.87 19.41 -10.41
CA THR A 85 -7.16 19.10 -9.77
C THR A 85 -7.11 17.79 -8.98
N ASP A 86 -6.07 16.99 -9.18
CA ASP A 86 -5.92 15.64 -8.63
C ASP A 86 -4.43 15.39 -8.35
N PHE A 87 -4.10 15.05 -7.10
CA PHE A 87 -2.73 14.77 -6.65
C PHE A 87 -2.73 14.14 -5.25
N VAL A 88 -1.57 13.65 -4.83
CA VAL A 88 -1.32 13.12 -3.48
C VAL A 88 -0.24 13.95 -2.81
N ILE A 89 -0.48 14.41 -1.58
CA ILE A 89 0.54 14.96 -0.69
C ILE A 89 0.93 13.87 0.31
N LYS A 90 2.23 13.61 0.49
CA LYS A 90 2.73 12.62 1.46
C LYS A 90 4.14 12.93 1.97
N PRO A 91 4.52 12.44 3.16
CA PRO A 91 5.91 12.45 3.62
C PRO A 91 6.81 11.56 2.75
N ALA A 92 8.06 11.99 2.55
CA ALA A 92 9.09 11.21 1.87
C ALA A 92 9.51 10.01 2.71
N SER A 93 9.62 10.17 4.02
CA SER A 93 9.94 9.10 4.95
C SER A 93 8.72 8.23 5.27
N GLY A 94 8.92 6.95 5.61
CA GLY A 94 7.84 6.03 5.95
C GLY A 94 7.34 6.21 7.40
N SER A 95 6.03 6.40 7.60
CA SER A 95 5.39 6.45 8.93
C SER A 95 4.09 5.65 9.04
N GLY A 96 3.99 4.54 8.30
CA GLY A 96 2.84 3.64 8.41
C GLY A 96 1.51 4.23 7.89
N GLY A 97 1.53 5.30 7.09
CA GLY A 97 0.36 5.87 6.43
C GLY A 97 -0.11 7.23 6.99
N GLY A 98 0.58 7.77 8.00
CA GLY A 98 0.34 9.14 8.48
C GLY A 98 0.73 10.19 7.45
N GLY A 99 0.07 11.35 7.50
CA GLY A 99 0.46 12.53 6.71
C GLY A 99 0.09 12.47 5.21
N ILE A 100 -0.71 11.48 4.78
CA ILE A 100 -1.13 11.36 3.38
C ILE A 100 -2.46 12.08 3.17
N ILE A 101 -2.51 13.03 2.23
CA ILE A 101 -3.74 13.63 1.71
C ILE A 101 -3.88 13.23 0.25
N VAL A 102 -5.03 12.69 -0.12
CA VAL A 102 -5.36 12.31 -1.49
C VAL A 102 -6.43 13.26 -2.01
N ILE A 103 -6.05 14.16 -2.92
CA ILE A 103 -6.93 15.10 -3.60
C ILE A 103 -7.47 14.46 -4.87
N ALA A 104 -8.78 14.54 -5.08
CA ALA A 104 -9.46 13.96 -6.23
C ALA A 104 -10.35 14.97 -6.98
N GLY A 105 -10.32 16.23 -6.58
CA GLY A 105 -11.07 17.29 -7.24
C GLY A 105 -10.70 18.67 -6.75
N ARG A 106 -11.26 19.68 -7.43
CA ARG A 106 -11.12 21.09 -7.09
C ARG A 106 -12.48 21.78 -7.25
N GLN A 107 -12.81 22.65 -6.31
CA GLN A 107 -14.01 23.48 -6.32
C GLN A 107 -13.60 24.93 -6.08
N GLY A 108 -13.60 25.74 -7.14
CA GLY A 108 -13.08 27.11 -7.09
C GLY A 108 -11.61 27.12 -6.67
N ASP A 109 -11.29 27.79 -5.55
CA ASP A 109 -9.94 27.89 -5.00
C ASP A 109 -9.61 26.86 -3.92
N CYS A 110 -10.49 25.87 -3.71
CA CYS A 110 -10.31 24.80 -2.74
C CYS A 110 -10.18 23.45 -3.43
N TRP A 111 -9.51 22.50 -2.76
CA TRP A 111 -9.35 21.12 -3.22
C TRP A 111 -10.22 20.17 -2.40
N THR A 112 -10.68 19.09 -3.02
CA THR A 112 -11.53 18.10 -2.37
C THR A 112 -10.79 16.77 -2.30
N SER A 113 -10.73 16.17 -1.12
CA SER A 113 -10.15 14.84 -0.97
C SER A 113 -11.08 13.74 -1.47
N VAL A 114 -10.55 12.53 -1.62
CA VAL A 114 -11.36 11.32 -1.92
C VAL A 114 -12.45 11.10 -0.86
N GLY A 115 -12.22 11.55 0.38
CA GLY A 115 -13.20 11.47 1.47
C GLY A 115 -14.24 12.61 1.47
N GLY A 116 -14.19 13.54 0.51
CA GLY A 116 -15.10 14.69 0.44
C GLY A 116 -14.71 15.88 1.32
N THR A 117 -13.58 15.82 2.04
CA THR A 117 -13.08 16.95 2.83
C THR A 117 -12.58 18.05 1.91
N LEU A 118 -13.02 19.28 2.17
CA LEU A 118 -12.54 20.47 1.47
C LEU A 118 -11.28 21.01 2.15
N TYR A 119 -10.26 21.34 1.35
CA TYR A 119 -8.99 21.92 1.79
C TYR A 119 -8.78 23.26 1.10
N THR A 120 -8.56 24.31 1.89
CA THR A 120 -8.07 25.59 1.39
C THR A 120 -6.56 25.52 1.14
N LEU A 121 -6.02 26.49 0.40
CA LEU A 121 -4.57 26.64 0.25
C LEU A 121 -3.84 26.69 1.61
N GLN A 122 -4.44 27.37 2.61
CA GLN A 122 -3.84 27.51 3.93
C GLN A 122 -3.81 26.17 4.68
N ASP A 123 -4.83 25.34 4.53
CA ASP A 123 -4.86 23.99 5.11
C ASP A 123 -3.77 23.10 4.50
N LEU A 124 -3.64 23.13 3.17
CA LEU A 124 -2.60 22.37 2.46
C LEU A 124 -1.20 22.86 2.84
N ARG A 125 -1.00 24.19 2.90
CA ARG A 125 0.27 24.79 3.34
C ARG A 125 0.63 24.34 4.75
N LYS A 126 -0.33 24.39 5.68
CA LYS A 126 -0.13 23.93 7.06
C LYS A 126 0.25 22.45 7.08
N HIS A 127 -0.48 21.59 6.37
CA HIS A 127 -0.20 20.16 6.33
C HIS A 127 1.20 19.84 5.76
N ILE A 128 1.59 20.51 4.68
CA ILE A 128 2.93 20.38 4.08
C ILE A 128 4.00 20.86 5.07
N THR A 129 3.73 21.93 5.81
CA THR A 129 4.63 22.43 6.86
C THR A 129 4.77 21.44 8.00
N ASP A 130 3.68 20.82 8.45
CA ASP A 130 3.68 19.77 9.48
C ASP A 130 4.50 18.54 9.01
N ILE A 131 4.42 18.17 7.73
CA ILE A 131 5.31 17.15 7.13
C ILE A 131 6.77 17.58 7.21
N ILE A 132 7.10 18.80 6.75
CA ILE A 132 8.50 19.30 6.72
C ILE A 132 9.12 19.27 8.13
N PHE A 133 8.35 19.63 9.16
CA PHE A 133 8.78 19.57 10.56
C PHE A 133 8.73 18.15 11.17
N GLY A 134 8.50 17.12 10.36
CA GLY A 134 8.61 15.73 10.77
C GLY A 134 7.44 15.21 11.59
N VAL A 135 6.30 15.91 11.69
CA VAL A 135 5.11 15.48 12.48
C VAL A 135 4.63 14.08 12.07
N TYR A 136 4.80 13.72 10.80
CA TYR A 136 4.42 12.43 10.24
C TYR A 136 5.63 11.57 9.90
N SER A 137 6.77 11.76 10.54
CA SER A 137 7.99 11.00 10.29
C SER A 137 8.59 10.51 11.60
N PHE A 138 9.53 9.57 11.55
CA PHE A 138 10.30 9.16 12.73
C PHE A 138 11.50 10.11 13.01
N GLY A 139 11.71 11.12 12.15
CA GLY A 139 12.81 12.07 12.24
C GLY A 139 12.37 13.46 12.71
N LEU A 140 13.35 14.36 12.85
CA LEU A 140 13.12 15.77 13.22
C LEU A 140 12.72 16.64 12.02
N HIS A 141 12.93 16.15 10.81
CA HIS A 141 12.57 16.81 9.55
C HIS A 141 12.24 15.76 8.51
N ASP A 142 11.40 16.12 7.54
CA ASP A 142 11.06 15.28 6.40
C ASP A 142 10.86 16.16 5.16
N GLN A 143 10.62 15.53 4.01
CA GLN A 143 10.25 16.21 2.78
C GLN A 143 8.80 15.91 2.44
N ALA A 144 8.04 16.93 2.04
CA ALA A 144 6.69 16.76 1.54
C ALA A 144 6.73 16.56 0.03
N ILE A 145 6.15 15.46 -0.44
CA ILE A 145 6.10 15.12 -1.85
C ILE A 145 4.67 15.33 -2.36
N ILE A 146 4.55 15.98 -3.52
CA ILE A 146 3.32 16.11 -4.29
C ILE A 146 3.45 15.29 -5.57
N GLU A 147 2.55 14.32 -5.77
CA GLU A 147 2.63 13.37 -6.88
C GLU A 147 1.29 13.17 -7.58
N SER A 148 1.34 12.64 -8.80
CA SER A 148 0.16 12.14 -9.51
C SER A 148 -0.54 11.05 -8.68
N ARG A 149 -1.87 11.11 -8.56
CA ARG A 149 -2.65 10.07 -7.89
C ARG A 149 -2.68 8.80 -8.72
N VAL A 150 -2.47 7.67 -8.04
CA VAL A 150 -2.68 6.35 -8.63
C VAL A 150 -4.17 6.03 -8.59
N VAL A 151 -4.73 5.70 -9.75
CA VAL A 151 -6.11 5.23 -9.90
C VAL A 151 -6.08 3.71 -10.03
N GLN A 152 -6.91 3.05 -9.25
CA GLN A 152 -7.03 1.60 -9.29
C GLN A 152 -7.68 1.13 -10.60
N HIS A 153 -7.30 -0.05 -11.06
CA HIS A 153 -7.95 -0.68 -12.21
C HIS A 153 -9.33 -1.20 -11.84
N SER A 154 -10.30 -1.10 -12.76
CA SER A 154 -11.72 -1.45 -12.52
C SER A 154 -11.93 -2.89 -12.03
N GLU A 155 -11.11 -3.83 -12.49
CA GLU A 155 -11.15 -5.23 -12.03
C GLU A 155 -10.75 -5.38 -10.55
N ILE A 156 -9.84 -4.53 -10.07
CA ILE A 156 -9.39 -4.54 -8.67
C ILE A 156 -10.42 -3.83 -7.79
N ASP A 157 -11.17 -2.85 -8.31
CA ASP A 157 -12.28 -2.21 -7.58
C ASP A 157 -13.35 -3.20 -7.14
N LEU A 158 -13.57 -4.26 -7.92
CA LEU A 158 -14.47 -5.36 -7.55
C LEU A 158 -14.00 -6.09 -6.27
N LEU A 159 -12.70 -6.12 -6.03
CA LEU A 159 -12.08 -6.81 -4.89
C LEU A 159 -11.84 -5.87 -3.70
N SER A 160 -11.56 -4.59 -3.95
CA SER A 160 -11.28 -3.56 -2.96
C SER A 160 -12.12 -2.29 -3.20
N PRO A 161 -13.43 -2.34 -2.94
CA PRO A 161 -14.34 -1.23 -3.26
C PRO A 161 -14.19 -0.01 -2.33
N PHE A 162 -13.44 -0.13 -1.24
CA PHE A 162 -13.34 0.91 -0.21
C PHE A 162 -11.95 1.59 -0.15
N GLY A 163 -11.06 1.31 -1.10
CA GLY A 163 -9.75 1.92 -1.15
C GLY A 163 -8.79 1.18 -2.06
N LEU A 164 -7.58 1.72 -2.18
CA LEU A 164 -6.54 1.14 -3.02
C LEU A 164 -6.06 -0.20 -2.44
N ALA A 165 -6.16 -1.24 -3.25
CA ALA A 165 -5.46 -2.49 -3.04
C ALA A 165 -4.00 -2.35 -3.46
N ASP A 166 -3.14 -3.12 -2.82
CA ASP A 166 -1.74 -3.22 -3.24
C ASP A 166 -1.29 -4.67 -3.26
N VAL A 167 -0.48 -5.00 -4.26
CA VAL A 167 0.18 -6.30 -4.37
C VAL A 167 1.57 -6.18 -3.76
N ARG A 168 1.82 -6.96 -2.71
CA ARG A 168 3.13 -7.09 -2.09
C ARG A 168 3.82 -8.34 -2.59
N LEU A 169 4.97 -8.14 -3.22
CA LEU A 169 5.92 -9.19 -3.54
C LEU A 169 7.08 -9.14 -2.55
N ILE A 170 7.50 -10.31 -2.08
CA ILE A 170 8.69 -10.48 -1.26
C ILE A 170 9.66 -11.32 -2.07
N LEU A 171 10.81 -10.73 -2.38
CA LEU A 171 11.92 -11.41 -3.03
C LEU A 171 12.99 -11.74 -1.98
N CYS A 172 13.62 -12.90 -2.10
CA CYS A 172 14.82 -13.25 -1.36
C CYS A 172 15.87 -13.70 -2.35
N ARG A 173 17.02 -13.01 -2.39
CA ARG A 173 18.10 -13.28 -3.37
C ARG A 173 17.57 -13.36 -4.80
N HIS A 174 16.78 -12.36 -5.20
CA HIS A 174 16.17 -12.22 -6.52
C HIS A 174 15.06 -13.23 -6.87
N GLU A 175 14.74 -14.17 -5.97
CA GLU A 175 13.67 -15.16 -6.17
C GLU A 175 12.39 -14.78 -5.39
N PRO A 176 11.19 -14.85 -6.01
CA PRO A 176 9.94 -14.54 -5.32
C PRO A 176 9.56 -15.63 -4.33
N VAL A 177 9.53 -15.27 -3.03
CA VAL A 177 9.19 -16.20 -1.94
C VAL A 177 7.73 -16.08 -1.49
N LEU A 178 7.12 -14.90 -1.69
CA LEU A 178 5.72 -14.65 -1.37
C LEU A 178 5.15 -13.55 -2.27
N ALA A 179 3.92 -13.76 -2.74
CA ALA A 179 3.05 -12.71 -3.25
C ALA A 179 1.78 -12.66 -2.41
N MET A 180 1.30 -11.46 -2.08
CA MET A 180 0.01 -11.27 -1.44
C MET A 180 -0.63 -9.96 -1.86
N MET A 181 -1.96 -9.91 -1.88
CA MET A 181 -2.70 -8.67 -2.10
C MET A 181 -3.28 -8.19 -0.78
N ARG A 182 -3.11 -6.90 -0.49
CA ARG A 182 -3.78 -6.21 0.61
C ARG A 182 -4.98 -5.49 0.06
N LEU A 183 -6.12 -5.69 0.71
CA LEU A 183 -7.41 -5.15 0.29
C LEU A 183 -7.88 -4.17 1.36
N ALA A 184 -8.40 -3.03 0.91
CA ALA A 184 -8.99 -2.04 1.80
C ALA A 184 -10.42 -2.46 2.14
N TYR A 185 -10.64 -2.84 3.39
CA TYR A 185 -11.96 -3.20 3.90
C TYR A 185 -12.37 -2.29 5.04
N THR A 186 -13.63 -1.85 5.04
CA THR A 186 -14.24 -1.27 6.23
C THR A 186 -14.74 -2.43 7.11
N HIS A 187 -14.49 -2.36 8.42
CA HIS A 187 -14.76 -3.45 9.38
C HIS A 187 -16.24 -3.83 9.51
N ARG A 188 -17.13 -3.20 8.74
CA ARG A 188 -18.58 -3.33 8.90
C ARG A 188 -19.17 -4.63 8.34
N ARG A 189 -18.43 -5.48 7.61
CA ARG A 189 -19.03 -6.70 7.03
C ARG A 189 -18.28 -8.03 7.02
N TYR A 190 -16.95 -8.15 7.11
CA TYR A 190 -16.30 -9.48 7.08
C TYR A 190 -14.99 -9.55 7.89
N PRO A 191 -14.70 -10.67 8.61
CA PRO A 191 -13.46 -10.85 9.36
C PRO A 191 -12.23 -11.02 8.44
N THR A 192 -11.11 -10.46 8.89
CA THR A 192 -9.86 -10.17 8.18
C THR A 192 -8.99 -11.39 7.88
N SER A 193 -9.44 -12.30 7.00
CA SER A 193 -8.59 -13.40 6.54
C SER A 193 -8.86 -13.77 5.09
N LEU A 194 -8.19 -13.11 4.13
CA LEU A 194 -8.13 -13.62 2.76
C LEU A 194 -6.69 -13.60 2.21
N ILE A 195 -6.22 -14.83 2.00
CA ILE A 195 -5.26 -15.32 1.00
C ILE A 195 -3.78 -14.91 1.18
N GLN A 196 -3.09 -15.68 2.02
CA GLN A 196 -1.67 -16.02 1.84
C GLN A 196 -1.61 -17.49 1.41
N ARG A 197 -1.24 -17.76 0.15
CA ARG A 197 -0.77 -19.08 -0.27
C ARG A 197 0.65 -18.95 -0.78
N ARG A 198 1.55 -19.72 -0.17
CA ARG A 198 2.93 -19.90 -0.60
C ARG A 198 2.91 -20.69 -1.92
N ASN A 199 3.67 -20.25 -2.93
CA ASN A 199 3.90 -21.07 -4.11
C ASN A 199 4.74 -22.28 -3.69
N SER A 200 4.14 -23.47 -3.69
CA SER A 200 4.86 -24.73 -3.65
C SER A 200 4.94 -25.25 -5.07
N THR A 201 6.07 -25.03 -5.74
CA THR A 201 6.47 -25.86 -6.87
C THR A 201 6.81 -27.24 -6.33
N ASN A 202 5.89 -28.19 -6.49
CA ASN A 202 6.21 -29.60 -6.60
C ASN A 202 5.09 -30.31 -7.37
N SER A 203 5.48 -30.86 -8.50
CA SER A 203 4.74 -31.75 -9.38
C SER A 203 4.39 -33.06 -8.66
N SER A 204 3.09 -33.37 -8.52
CA SER A 204 2.52 -34.73 -8.59
C SER A 204 1.02 -34.75 -8.23
N GLY A 205 0.20 -35.13 -9.22
CA GLY A 205 -0.93 -36.08 -9.10
C GLY A 205 -2.06 -35.90 -8.06
N TYR A 206 -3.29 -35.83 -8.59
CA TYR A 206 -4.58 -36.30 -8.06
C TYR A 206 -5.34 -35.51 -6.97
N GLY A 207 -6.62 -35.24 -7.27
CA GLY A 207 -7.71 -35.33 -6.28
C GLY A 207 -8.53 -34.07 -6.00
N SER A 208 -9.60 -33.91 -6.76
CA SER A 208 -10.78 -33.04 -6.58
C SER A 208 -11.27 -32.79 -5.14
N THR A 209 -11.68 -31.56 -4.83
CA THR A 209 -13.02 -31.28 -4.27
C THR A 209 -13.44 -29.84 -4.55
N VAL A 210 -14.52 -29.71 -5.31
CA VAL A 210 -15.23 -28.47 -5.65
C VAL A 210 -16.01 -28.02 -4.40
N ALA A 211 -15.94 -26.75 -4.06
CA ALA A 211 -16.93 -26.11 -3.19
C ALA A 211 -17.55 -24.96 -3.98
N GLU A 212 -18.72 -25.27 -4.54
CA GLU A 212 -19.65 -24.33 -5.14
C GLU A 212 -20.09 -23.30 -4.09
N SER A 213 -19.87 -22.03 -4.38
CA SER A 213 -20.86 -20.99 -4.05
C SER A 213 -20.87 -19.99 -5.20
N ALA A 214 -21.88 -20.16 -6.03
CA ALA A 214 -22.09 -19.45 -7.28
C ALA A 214 -22.24 -17.94 -7.07
N ASN A 215 -21.48 -17.16 -7.85
CA ASN A 215 -21.84 -15.80 -8.20
C ASN A 215 -22.30 -15.82 -9.68
N PRO A 216 -23.59 -15.58 -10.01
CA PRO A 216 -24.13 -15.78 -11.35
C PRO A 216 -23.59 -14.81 -12.43
N LEU A 217 -22.62 -13.95 -12.11
CA LEU A 217 -22.08 -12.95 -13.03
C LEU A 217 -20.76 -13.35 -13.71
N LEU A 218 -20.17 -14.49 -13.32
CA LEU A 218 -18.88 -14.96 -13.87
C LEU A 218 -19.02 -15.94 -15.05
N GLU A 219 -20.21 -16.45 -15.36
CA GLU A 219 -20.41 -17.38 -16.49
C GLU A 219 -20.43 -16.72 -17.88
N ARG A 220 -20.44 -15.38 -17.97
CA ARG A 220 -20.55 -14.68 -19.27
C ARG A 220 -19.23 -14.38 -19.97
N TYR A 221 -18.08 -14.70 -19.37
CA TYR A 221 -16.76 -14.39 -19.95
C TYR A 221 -15.95 -15.62 -20.40
N SER A 222 -16.54 -16.81 -20.45
CA SER A 222 -15.88 -18.07 -20.83
C SER A 222 -16.13 -18.51 -22.29
N THR A 223 -16.72 -17.66 -23.13
CA THR A 223 -16.92 -17.95 -24.56
C THR A 223 -16.49 -16.78 -25.43
N ASN A 224 -15.17 -16.57 -25.52
CA ASN A 224 -14.53 -16.07 -26.74
C ASN A 224 -12.99 -16.15 -26.62
N ARG A 225 -12.45 -17.16 -27.32
CA ARG A 225 -11.05 -17.42 -27.69
C ARG A 225 -10.06 -17.85 -26.61
#